data_AF-A0A931VP27-F1
#
_entry.id   AF-A0A931VP27-F1
#
_cell.length_a   1.000
_cell.length_b   1.000
_cell.length_c   1.000
_cell.angle_alpha   90.00
_cell.angle_beta   90.00
_cell.angle_gamma   90.00
#
_symmetry.space_group_name_H-M   'P 1'
#
loop_
_entity.id
_entity.type
_entity.pdbx_description
1 polymer ?
#
loop_
_entity_poly.entity_id
_entity_poly.type
_entity_poly.pdbx_seq_one_letter_code
_entity_poly.pdbx_strand_id
1 'polypeptide(L)' 'STGEVAQRLGRKPAALGPVRAKLISKGLVYAPEHGHIAFTVPGMAEFIARTHIR' A
#
# COMPACT_ATOMS: atom_id res chain seq x y z
N SER A 1 -2.54 9.99 2.78
CA SER A 1 -1.91 10.29 1.45
C SER A 1 -0.54 9.60 1.32
N THR A 2 0.10 9.55 0.14
CA THR A 2 1.46 8.96 -0.02
C THR A 2 2.48 9.54 0.95
N GLY A 3 2.41 10.86 1.23
CA GLY A 3 3.29 11.51 2.20
C GLY A 3 3.10 11.01 3.63
N GLU A 4 1.85 10.83 4.04
CA GLU A 4 1.48 10.30 5.35
C GLU A 4 1.94 8.84 5.54
N VAL A 5 1.80 8.01 4.50
CA VAL A 5 2.34 6.64 4.51
C VAL A 5 3.86 6.66 4.66
N ALA A 6 4.55 7.57 3.98
CA ALA A 6 6.00 7.72 4.09
C ALA A 6 6.43 8.12 5.50
N GLN A 7 5.69 9.06 6.12
CA GLN A 7 5.93 9.48 7.50
C GLN A 7 5.76 8.31 8.48
N ARG A 8 4.67 7.54 8.36
CA ARG A 8 4.42 6.35 9.19
C ARG A 8 5.49 5.27 9.03
N LEU A 9 6.08 5.16 7.83
CA LEU A 9 7.14 4.19 7.53
C LEU A 9 8.56 4.72 7.81
N GLY A 10 8.72 5.99 8.20
CA GLY A 10 10.04 6.63 8.35
C GLY A 10 10.83 6.67 7.03
N ARG A 11 10.14 6.75 5.88
CA ARG A 11 10.75 6.77 4.54
C ARG A 11 10.46 8.07 3.82
N LYS A 12 11.34 8.44 2.89
CA LYS A 12 11.11 9.58 1.98
C LYS A 12 9.92 9.26 1.04
N PRO A 13 8.98 10.18 0.79
CA PRO A 13 7.84 9.94 -0.11
C PRO A 13 8.25 9.45 -1.51
N ALA A 14 9.37 9.96 -2.04
CA ALA A 14 9.92 9.54 -3.33
C ALA A 14 10.25 8.03 -3.39
N ALA A 15 10.58 7.40 -2.26
CA ALA A 15 10.86 5.96 -2.20
C ALA A 15 9.60 5.09 -2.36
N LEU A 16 8.40 5.66 -2.15
CA LEU A 16 7.15 4.91 -2.25
C LEU A 16 6.64 4.76 -3.69
N GLY A 17 7.08 5.61 -4.61
CA GLY A 17 6.71 5.52 -6.03
C GLY A 17 7.06 4.16 -6.65
N PRO A 18 8.34 3.74 -6.61
CA PRO A 18 8.76 2.43 -7.11
C PRO A 18 8.08 1.25 -6.39
N VAL A 19 7.88 1.36 -5.06
CA VAL A 19 7.20 0.32 -4.27
C VAL A 19 5.74 0.17 -4.73
N ARG A 20 5.02 1.28 -4.90
CA ARG A 20 3.65 1.30 -5.42
C ARG A 20 3.58 0.65 -6.81
N ALA A 21 4.45 1.06 -7.73
CA ALA A 21 4.50 0.50 -9.09
C ALA A 21 4.73 -1.03 -9.08
N LYS A 22 5.64 -1.50 -8.22
CA LYS A 22 5.93 -2.93 -8.08
C LYS A 22 4.76 -3.74 -7.53
N LEU A 23 4.02 -3.20 -6.56
CA LEU A 23 2.83 -3.86 -6.00
C LEU A 23 1.69 -3.95 -7.04
N ILE A 24 1.50 -2.90 -7.85
CA ILE A 24 0.54 -2.89 -8.96
C ILE A 24 0.94 -3.90 -10.03
N SER A 25 2.21 -3.91 -10.44
CA SER A 25 2.72 -4.87 -11.44
C SER A 25 2.56 -6.32 -11.00
N LYS A 26 2.61 -6.59 -9.69
CA LYS A 26 2.36 -7.92 -9.11
C LYS A 26 0.89 -8.27 -8.96
N GLY A 27 -0.04 -7.36 -9.27
CA GLY A 27 -1.48 -7.56 -9.08
C GLY A 27 -1.92 -7.60 -7.62
N LEU A 28 -1.08 -7.16 -6.66
CA LEU A 28 -1.41 -7.19 -5.23
C LEU A 28 -2.34 -6.05 -4.82
N VAL A 29 -2.19 -4.90 -5.48
CA VAL A 29 -3.01 -3.71 -5.28
C VAL A 29 -3.34 -3.06 -6.64
N TYR A 30 -4.40 -2.28 -6.69
CA TYR A 30 -4.78 -1.46 -7.85
C TYR A 30 -5.13 -0.03 -7.40
N ALA A 31 -5.28 0.90 -8.34
CA ALA A 31 -5.61 2.31 -8.06
C ALA A 31 -7.04 2.63 -8.54
N PRO A 32 -8.05 2.62 -7.66
CA PRO A 32 -9.43 2.95 -8.04
C PRO A 32 -9.61 4.44 -8.39
N GLU A 33 -8.78 5.30 -7.79
CA GLU A 33 -8.83 6.76 -7.95
C GLU A 33 -7.43 7.37 -7.72
N HIS A 34 -7.23 8.62 -8.14
CA HIS A 34 -5.92 9.26 -8.07
C HIS A 34 -5.48 9.44 -6.61
N GLY A 35 -4.32 8.85 -6.26
CA GLY A 35 -3.72 8.99 -4.93
C GLY A 35 -4.14 7.89 -3.94
N HIS A 36 -5.02 6.99 -4.36
CA HIS A 36 -5.47 5.86 -3.56
C HIS A 36 -5.01 4.54 -4.15
N ILE A 37 -4.95 3.52 -3.28
CA ILE A 37 -4.74 2.13 -3.67
C ILE A 37 -5.68 1.23 -2.86
N ALA A 38 -6.09 0.13 -3.45
CA ALA A 38 -6.90 -0.90 -2.81
C ALA A 38 -6.27 -2.28 -3.06
N PHE A 39 -6.48 -3.22 -2.15
CA PHE A 39 -6.05 -4.61 -2.35
C PHE A 39 -6.90 -5.28 -3.42
N THR A 40 -6.27 -6.09 -4.27
CA THR A 40 -7.00 -6.89 -5.26
C THR A 40 -7.80 -8.02 -4.61
N VAL A 41 -7.30 -8.55 -3.49
CA VAL A 41 -7.97 -9.62 -2.73
C VAL A 41 -8.92 -9.01 -1.69
N PRO A 42 -10.23 -9.34 -1.73
CA PRO A 42 -11.17 -8.91 -0.70
C PRO A 42 -10.74 -9.37 0.70
N GLY A 43 -10.88 -8.51 1.71
CA GLY A 43 -10.54 -8.85 3.10
C GLY A 43 -9.04 -8.90 3.42
N MET A 44 -8.16 -8.54 2.48
CA MET A 44 -6.71 -8.62 2.67
C MET A 44 -6.19 -7.66 3.74
N ALA A 45 -6.79 -6.47 3.86
CA ALA A 45 -6.40 -5.50 4.89
C ALA A 45 -6.61 -6.06 6.30
N GLU A 46 -7.77 -6.67 6.53
CA GLU A 46 -8.15 -7.31 7.78
C GLU A 46 -7.27 -8.53 8.06
N PHE A 47 -6.93 -9.32 7.02
CA PHE A 47 -5.99 -10.44 7.15
C PHE A 47 -4.60 -9.97 7.61
N ILE A 48 -4.03 -8.94 6.98
CA ILE A 48 -2.73 -8.37 7.36
C ILE A 48 -2.79 -7.83 8.80
N ALA A 49 -3.83 -7.07 9.14
CA ALA A 49 -3.99 -6.50 10.47
C ALA A 49 -4.04 -7.59 11.57
N ARG A 50 -4.77 -8.68 11.35
CA ARG A 50 -4.79 -9.82 12.29
C ARG A 50 -3.44 -10.52 12.41
N THR A 51 -2.65 -10.56 11.34
CA THR A 51 -1.38 -11.29 11.28
C THR A 51 -0.22 -10.50 11.90
N HIS A 52 -0.24 -9.16 11.82
CA HIS A 52 0.83 -8.29 12.34
C HIS A 52 0.62 -7.83 13.80
N ILE A 53 -0.52 -8.14 14.43
CA ILE A 53 -0.80 -7.83 15.85
C ILE A 53 -0.36 -8.99 16.78
N ARG A 54 0.47 -9.92 16.30
CA ARG A 54 1.14 -10.95 17.12
C ARG A 54 2.64 -10.75 17.17
#